data_AF-A0A699SR74-F1
#
_entry.id   AF-A0A699SR74-F1
#
_cell.length_a   1.000
_cell.length_b   1.000
_cell.length_c   1.000
_cell.angle_alpha   90.00
_cell.angle_beta   90.00
_cell.angle_gamma   90.00
#
_symmetry.space_group_name_H-M   'P 1'
#
loop_
_entity.id
_entity.type
_entity.pdbx_description
1 polymer ?
#
loop_
_entity_poly.entity_id
_entity_poly.type
_entity_poly.pdbx_seq_one_letter_code
_entity_poly.pdbx_strand_id
1 'polypeptide(L)'
;MLMEPGHFRKEADVGFRFLVLSHTLLSYLSGLGAHRDTQLPSDVREQLIEGAGAQLASSIDEIAHGLATRQPVAVHSDAEEALAADLEQMPEEIDEAQRLVQTQLALICRQLGPLRTLAAHLIKAPEKEGEITDRAA
;
A
#
# COMPACT_ATOMS: atom_id res chain seq x y z
N MET A 1 -23.73 22.89 17.71
CA MET A 1 -22.92 21.80 17.13
C MET A 1 -21.52 21.95 17.67
N LEU A 2 -21.03 20.98 18.46
CA LEU A 2 -19.70 21.03 19.07
C LEU A 2 -18.66 20.85 17.96
N MET A 3 -17.88 21.90 17.68
CA MET A 3 -16.78 21.85 16.73
C MET A 3 -15.67 20.99 17.34
N GLU A 4 -15.36 19.85 16.72
CA GLU A 4 -14.23 19.04 17.16
C GLU A 4 -12.92 19.84 16.99
N PRO A 5 -12.03 19.83 17.99
CA PRO A 5 -10.75 20.54 17.94
C PRO A 5 -9.95 20.15 16.69
N GLY A 6 -9.28 21.11 16.05
CA GLY A 6 -8.61 20.94 14.75
C GLY A 6 -7.54 19.84 14.68
N HIS A 7 -7.13 19.26 15.80
CA HIS A 7 -6.24 18.09 15.87
C HIS A 7 -6.94 16.81 15.39
N PHE A 8 -8.17 16.54 15.88
CA PHE A 8 -8.97 15.38 15.46
C PHE A 8 -9.31 15.41 13.97
N ARG A 9 -9.53 16.61 13.41
CA ARG A 9 -9.76 16.79 11.96
C ARG A 9 -8.57 16.37 11.10
N LYS A 10 -7.34 16.63 11.55
CA LYS A 10 -6.12 16.27 10.80
C LYS A 10 -5.86 14.77 10.83
N GLU A 11 -6.12 14.11 11.95
CA GLU A 11 -5.97 12.66 12.07
C GLU A 11 -7.02 11.91 11.26
N ALA A 12 -8.27 12.36 11.34
CA ALA A 12 -9.34 11.85 10.49
C ALA A 12 -8.98 11.98 8.99
N ASP A 13 -8.41 13.12 8.57
CA ASP A 13 -7.95 13.31 7.18
C ASP A 13 -6.89 12.28 6.76
N VAL A 14 -5.89 12.01 7.60
CA VAL A 14 -4.86 11.00 7.31
C VAL A 14 -5.47 9.59 7.22
N GLY A 15 -6.36 9.23 8.15
CA GLY A 15 -7.07 7.95 8.14
C GLY A 15 -7.93 7.77 6.88
N PHE A 16 -8.69 8.78 6.47
CA PHE A 16 -9.48 8.75 5.24
C PHE A 16 -8.61 8.62 4.00
N ARG A 17 -7.51 9.35 3.92
CA ARG A 17 -6.56 9.23 2.80
C ARG A 17 -5.98 7.82 2.71
N PHE A 18 -5.60 7.23 3.85
CA PHE A 18 -5.11 5.85 3.89
C PHE A 18 -6.17 4.85 3.41
N LEU A 19 -7.42 5.03 3.85
CA LEU A 19 -8.54 4.18 3.42
C LEU A 19 -8.77 4.27 1.90
N VAL A 20 -8.72 5.48 1.32
CA VAL A 20 -8.88 5.68 -0.13
C VAL A 20 -7.77 4.99 -0.92
N LEU A 21 -6.51 5.10 -0.47
CA LEU A 21 -5.40 4.40 -1.13
C LEU A 21 -5.50 2.88 -0.98
N SER A 22 -5.92 2.39 0.19
CA SER A 22 -6.16 0.96 0.42
C SER A 22 -7.26 0.41 -0.48
N HIS A 23 -8.34 1.17 -0.68
CA HIS A 23 -9.40 0.80 -1.61
C HIS A 23 -8.91 0.81 -3.07
N THR A 24 -8.08 1.78 -3.45
CA THR A 24 -7.45 1.81 -4.78
C THR A 24 -6.57 0.58 -5.01
N LEU A 25 -5.74 0.22 -4.02
CA LEU A 25 -4.93 -0.99 -4.05
C LEU A 25 -5.80 -2.26 -4.21
N LEU A 26 -6.90 -2.37 -3.46
CA LEU A 26 -7.84 -3.49 -3.56
C LEU A 26 -8.52 -3.58 -4.93
N SER A 27 -8.78 -2.45 -5.60
CA SER A 27 -9.29 -2.44 -6.97
C SER A 27 -8.28 -3.05 -7.94
N TYR A 28 -6.99 -2.75 -7.80
CA TYR A 28 -5.95 -3.33 -8.65
C TYR A 28 -5.77 -4.84 -8.39
N LEU A 29 -5.77 -5.24 -7.12
CA LEU A 29 -5.75 -6.67 -6.74
C LEU A 29 -6.99 -7.42 -7.26
N SER A 30 -8.16 -6.78 -7.24
CA SER A 30 -9.38 -7.36 -7.82
C SER A 30 -9.27 -7.51 -9.34
N GLY A 31 -8.65 -6.54 -10.01
CA GLY A 31 -8.33 -6.64 -11.44
C GLY A 31 -7.48 -7.86 -11.76
N LEU A 32 -6.45 -8.14 -10.96
CA LEU A 32 -5.65 -9.38 -11.07
C LEU A 32 -6.50 -10.63 -10.80
N GLY A 33 -7.30 -10.63 -9.73
CA GLY A 33 -8.14 -11.78 -9.35
C GLY A 33 -9.22 -12.14 -10.38
N ALA A 34 -9.73 -11.16 -11.11
CA ALA A 34 -10.67 -11.36 -12.23
C ALA A 34 -10.01 -12.07 -13.43
N HIS A 35 -8.68 -11.97 -13.55
CA HIS A 35 -7.88 -12.54 -14.63
C HIS A 35 -6.96 -13.67 -14.15
N ARG A 36 -7.24 -14.29 -13.00
CA ARG A 36 -6.38 -15.34 -12.41
C ARG A 36 -6.21 -16.59 -13.29
N ASP A 37 -7.19 -16.87 -14.14
CA ASP A 37 -7.23 -18.05 -15.02
C ASP A 37 -6.52 -17.79 -16.37
N THR A 38 -5.97 -16.59 -16.55
CA THR A 38 -5.23 -16.18 -17.74
C THR A 38 -3.91 -16.96 -17.86
N GLN A 39 -3.65 -17.47 -19.06
CA GLN A 39 -2.42 -18.20 -19.36
C GLN A 39 -1.31 -17.23 -19.76
N LEU A 40 -0.31 -17.11 -18.89
CA LEU A 40 0.97 -16.47 -19.21
C LEU A 40 2.00 -17.53 -19.62
N PRO A 41 2.93 -17.19 -20.53
CA PRO A 41 4.16 -17.96 -20.75
C PRO A 41 4.89 -18.23 -19.42
N SER A 42 5.59 -19.36 -19.32
CA SER A 42 6.17 -19.82 -18.05
C SER A 42 7.21 -18.85 -17.48
N ASP A 43 8.08 -18.32 -18.35
CA ASP A 43 9.09 -17.32 -18.04
C ASP A 43 8.48 -16.00 -17.57
N VAL A 44 7.43 -15.55 -18.27
CA VAL A 44 6.67 -14.34 -17.89
C VAL A 44 5.97 -14.53 -16.55
N ARG A 45 5.42 -15.72 -16.29
CA ARG A 45 4.78 -16.06 -15.01
C ARG A 45 5.80 -16.04 -13.86
N GLU A 46 6.95 -16.66 -14.05
CA GLU A 46 8.02 -16.68 -13.05
C GLU A 46 8.46 -15.25 -12.71
N GLN A 47 8.70 -14.42 -13.73
CA GLN A 47 9.09 -13.02 -13.54
C GLN A 47 8.00 -12.18 -12.83
N LEU A 48 6.78 -12.18 -13.34
CA LEU A 48 5.72 -11.27 -12.89
C LEU A 48 5.04 -11.75 -11.61
N ILE A 49 4.75 -13.04 -11.49
CA ILE A 49 3.98 -13.58 -10.36
C ILE A 49 4.91 -14.01 -9.24
N GLU A 50 5.88 -14.87 -9.52
CA GLU A 50 6.76 -15.44 -8.51
C GLU A 50 7.87 -14.46 -8.09
N GLY A 51 8.28 -13.56 -8.98
CA GLY A 51 9.18 -12.44 -8.69
C GLY A 51 8.43 -11.23 -8.14
N ALA A 52 7.89 -10.40 -9.04
CA ALA A 52 7.30 -9.12 -8.69
C ALA A 52 6.10 -9.26 -7.74
N GLY A 53 5.19 -10.19 -8.02
CA GLY A 53 4.02 -10.45 -7.18
C GLY A 53 4.38 -10.86 -5.76
N ALA A 54 5.36 -11.75 -5.59
CA ALA A 54 5.83 -12.16 -4.26
C ALA A 54 6.47 -10.99 -3.49
N GLN A 55 7.29 -10.17 -4.17
CA GLN A 55 7.89 -8.99 -3.56
C GLN A 55 6.82 -7.98 -3.11
N LEU A 56 5.83 -7.71 -3.95
CA LEU A 56 4.72 -6.80 -3.60
C LEU A 56 3.87 -7.33 -2.45
N ALA A 57 3.60 -8.64 -2.41
CA ALA A 57 2.89 -9.26 -1.29
C ALA A 57 3.66 -9.07 0.02
N SER A 58 4.98 -9.30 0.02
CA SER A 58 5.84 -9.06 1.18
C SER A 58 5.80 -7.60 1.64
N SER A 59 5.89 -6.65 0.71
CA SER A 59 5.80 -5.22 1.04
C SER A 59 4.45 -4.83 1.65
N ILE A 60 3.35 -5.37 1.13
CA ILE A 60 2.00 -5.11 1.68
C ILE A 60 1.89 -5.70 3.10
N ASP A 61 2.40 -6.92 3.32
CA ASP A 61 2.41 -7.56 4.63
C ASP A 61 3.25 -6.78 5.65
N GLU A 62 4.40 -6.22 5.26
CA GLU A 62 5.21 -5.35 6.13
C GLU A 62 4.43 -4.11 6.59
N ILE A 63 3.73 -3.43 5.68
CA ILE A 63 2.92 -2.26 6.00
C ILE A 63 1.78 -2.65 6.94
N ALA A 64 1.07 -3.74 6.62
CA ALA A 64 -0.03 -4.25 7.41
C ALA A 64 0.43 -4.66 8.82
N HIS A 65 1.57 -5.34 8.93
CA HIS A 65 2.14 -5.76 10.20
C HIS A 65 2.54 -4.57 11.07
N GLY A 66 3.23 -3.56 10.48
CA GLY A 66 3.60 -2.35 11.21
C GLY A 66 2.39 -1.58 11.73
N LEU A 67 1.33 -1.48 10.93
CA LEU A 67 0.05 -0.90 11.37
C LEU A 67 -0.59 -1.69 12.51
N ALA A 68 -0.70 -3.01 12.37
CA ALA A 68 -1.36 -3.88 13.34
C ALA A 68 -0.62 -3.92 14.70
N THR A 69 0.71 -3.84 14.67
CA THR A 69 1.57 -3.90 15.87
C THR A 69 2.01 -2.53 16.37
N ARG A 70 1.62 -1.45 15.67
CA ARG A 70 2.10 -0.08 15.91
C ARG A 70 3.63 0.04 15.91
N GLN A 71 4.29 -0.78 15.09
CA GLN A 71 5.73 -0.69 14.89
C GLN A 71 6.06 0.28 13.76
N PRO A 72 7.19 1.02 13.85
CA PRO A 72 7.61 1.91 12.77
C PRO A 72 7.74 1.19 11.43
N VAL A 73 7.17 1.79 10.39
CA VAL A 73 7.35 1.35 8.99
C VAL A 73 8.31 2.28 8.27
N ALA A 74 9.18 1.73 7.43
CA ALA A 74 10.00 2.53 6.54
C ALA A 74 9.11 3.26 5.53
N VAL A 75 9.34 4.57 5.34
CA VAL A 75 8.56 5.41 4.42
C VAL A 75 9.08 5.37 2.98
N HIS A 76 10.27 4.82 2.78
CA HIS A 76 10.99 4.73 1.51
C HIS A 76 11.57 3.34 1.31
N SER A 77 11.58 2.85 0.07
CA SER A 77 12.18 1.59 -0.32
C SER A 77 12.73 1.70 -1.73
N ASP A 78 14.06 1.68 -1.87
CA ASP A 78 14.72 1.70 -3.19
C ASP A 78 14.34 0.48 -4.04
N ALA A 79 14.07 -0.66 -3.39
CA ALA A 79 13.66 -1.89 -4.07
C ALA A 79 12.26 -1.77 -4.67
N GLU A 80 11.34 -1.07 -4.01
CA GLU A 80 9.99 -0.82 -4.54
C GLU A 80 10.04 0.21 -5.68
N GLU A 81 10.89 1.23 -5.58
CA GLU A 81 11.07 2.20 -6.67
C GLU A 81 11.70 1.56 -7.92
N ALA A 82 12.72 0.71 -7.73
CA ALA A 82 13.32 -0.05 -8.82
C ALA A 82 12.32 -1.00 -9.47
N LEU A 83 11.56 -1.75 -8.67
CA LEU A 83 10.53 -2.66 -9.17
C LEU A 83 9.45 -1.92 -9.95
N ALA A 84 9.00 -0.76 -9.48
CA ALA A 84 8.01 0.05 -10.18
C ALA A 84 8.54 0.51 -11.55
N ALA A 85 9.79 0.99 -11.59
CA ALA A 85 10.43 1.41 -12.83
C ALA A 85 10.56 0.25 -13.83
N ASP A 86 10.97 -0.94 -13.37
CA ASP A 86 11.10 -2.14 -14.20
C ASP A 86 9.74 -2.60 -14.76
N LEU A 87 8.70 -2.63 -13.91
CA LEU A 87 7.34 -3.02 -14.33
C LEU A 87 6.74 -2.03 -15.34
N GLU A 88 7.09 -0.75 -15.26
CA GLU A 88 6.67 0.28 -16.22
C GLU A 88 7.37 0.18 -17.58
N GLN A 89 8.50 -0.53 -17.67
CA GLN A 89 9.15 -0.83 -18.96
C GLN A 89 8.42 -1.98 -19.66
N MET A 90 7.50 -1.63 -20.54
CA MET A 90 6.77 -2.59 -21.37
C MET A 90 7.40 -2.71 -22.77
N PRO A 91 7.62 -3.93 -23.29
CA PRO A 91 8.00 -4.13 -24.69
C PRO A 91 6.95 -3.56 -25.65
N GLU A 92 7.39 -3.17 -26.86
CA GLU A 92 6.48 -2.69 -27.92
C GLU A 92 5.45 -3.77 -28.31
N GLU A 93 5.92 -5.02 -28.48
CA GLU A 93 5.08 -6.18 -28.70
C GLU A 93 4.94 -6.97 -27.39
N ILE A 94 3.80 -6.79 -26.72
CA ILE A 94 3.44 -7.49 -25.49
C ILE A 94 2.02 -8.01 -25.62
N ASP A 95 1.84 -9.27 -25.23
CA ASP A 95 0.52 -9.91 -25.19
C ASP A 95 -0.42 -9.19 -24.20
N GLU A 96 -1.70 -9.14 -24.52
CA GLU A 96 -2.68 -8.36 -23.74
C GLU A 96 -2.82 -8.87 -22.30
N ALA A 97 -2.73 -10.19 -22.09
CA ALA A 97 -2.77 -10.77 -20.76
C ALA A 97 -1.56 -10.38 -19.93
N GLN A 98 -0.36 -10.44 -20.52
CA GLN A 98 0.85 -9.96 -19.86
C GLN A 98 0.76 -8.46 -19.57
N ARG A 99 0.29 -7.66 -20.54
CA ARG A 99 0.12 -6.22 -20.39
C ARG A 99 -0.78 -5.89 -19.20
N LEU A 100 -1.91 -6.57 -19.09
CA LEU A 100 -2.84 -6.39 -17.98
C LEU A 100 -2.17 -6.69 -16.64
N VAL A 101 -1.55 -7.86 -16.51
CA VAL A 101 -0.92 -8.28 -15.25
C VAL A 101 0.20 -7.32 -14.85
N GLN A 102 1.11 -7.01 -15.78
CA GLN A 102 2.24 -6.12 -15.54
C GLN A 102 1.77 -4.69 -15.18
N THR A 103 0.72 -4.18 -15.85
CA THR A 103 0.13 -2.87 -15.51
C THR A 103 -0.43 -2.86 -14.09
N GLN A 104 -1.19 -3.88 -13.69
CA GLN A 104 -1.74 -3.94 -12.34
C GLN A 104 -0.63 -4.03 -11.28
N LEU A 105 0.42 -4.81 -11.53
CA LEU A 105 1.57 -4.90 -10.62
C LEU A 105 2.30 -3.55 -10.51
N ALA A 106 2.50 -2.84 -11.62
CA ALA A 106 3.12 -1.50 -11.62
C ALA A 106 2.29 -0.51 -10.78
N LEU A 107 0.97 -0.50 -10.98
CA LEU A 107 0.04 0.35 -10.23
C LEU A 107 0.03 0.03 -8.73
N ILE A 108 0.08 -1.25 -8.37
CA ILE A 108 0.24 -1.70 -6.98
C ILE A 108 1.56 -1.19 -6.39
N CYS A 109 2.67 -1.37 -7.11
CA CYS A 109 4.00 -0.93 -6.67
C CYS A 109 4.03 0.59 -6.38
N ARG A 110 3.44 1.40 -7.28
CA ARG A 110 3.35 2.85 -7.12
C ARG A 110 2.47 3.31 -5.95
N GLN A 111 1.55 2.46 -5.46
CA GLN A 111 0.77 2.76 -4.26
C GLN A 111 1.56 2.54 -2.95
N LEU A 112 2.65 1.76 -2.96
CA LEU A 112 3.37 1.39 -1.74
C LEU A 112 4.00 2.59 -1.02
N GLY A 113 4.70 3.48 -1.73
CA GLY A 113 5.32 4.67 -1.12
C GLY A 113 4.32 5.58 -0.40
N PRO A 114 3.22 6.00 -1.06
CA PRO A 114 2.13 6.73 -0.42
C PRO A 114 1.50 6.00 0.78
N LEU A 115 1.27 4.68 0.67
CA LEU A 115 0.73 3.86 1.77
C LEU A 115 1.69 3.81 2.96
N ARG A 116 2.99 3.60 2.73
CA ARG A 116 4.05 3.62 3.76
C ARG A 116 4.10 4.95 4.49
N THR A 117 4.04 6.06 3.75
CA THR A 117 4.05 7.42 4.32
C THR A 117 2.84 7.65 5.23
N LEU A 118 1.63 7.31 4.75
CA LEU A 118 0.42 7.46 5.54
C LEU A 118 0.39 6.51 6.74
N ALA A 119 0.86 5.26 6.57
CA ALA A 119 0.99 4.31 7.66
C ALA A 119 1.91 4.82 8.77
N ALA A 120 3.09 5.37 8.40
CA ALA A 120 4.00 5.97 9.37
C ALA A 120 3.39 7.16 10.13
N HIS A 121 2.53 7.96 9.48
CA HIS A 121 1.78 9.02 10.16
C HIS A 121 0.73 8.46 11.13
N LEU A 122 0.00 7.41 10.74
CA LEU A 122 -0.99 6.76 11.59
C LEU A 122 -0.36 6.10 12.82
N ILE A 123 0.82 5.48 12.67
CA ILE A 123 1.57 4.87 13.78
C ILE A 123 2.10 5.92 14.77
N LYS A 124 2.50 7.10 14.27
CA LYS A 124 3.04 8.19 15.11
C LYS A 124 1.99 9.01 15.85
N ALA A 125 0.70 8.83 15.57
CA ALA A 125 -0.35 9.56 16.28
C ALA A 125 -0.26 9.26 17.78
N PRO A 126 -0.12 10.27 18.65
CA PRO A 126 0.03 10.02 20.09
C PRO A 126 -1.27 9.43 20.64
N GLU A 127 -1.19 8.28 21.30
CA GLU A 127 -2.22 7.87 22.24
C GLU A 127 -2.30 8.98 23.31
N LYS A 128 -3.32 9.85 23.24
CA LYS A 128 -3.70 10.59 24.43
C LYS A 128 -4.47 9.63 25.34
N GLU A 129 -3.69 8.90 26.14
CA GLU A 129 -4.09 8.42 27.44
C GLU A 129 -4.73 9.56 28.24
N GLY A 130 -5.80 9.23 28.94
CA GLY A 130 -6.42 10.11 29.90
C GLY A 130 -5.46 10.45 31.02
N GLU A 131 -4.79 11.58 30.92
CA GLU A 131 -4.34 12.35 32.09
C GLU A 131 -5.54 13.13 32.64
N ILE A 132 -6.50 12.40 33.23
CA ILE A 132 -7.31 12.94 34.31
C ILE A 132 -6.53 12.66 35.59
N THR A 133 -5.35 13.28 35.73
CA THR A 133 -4.73 13.44 37.03
C THR A 133 -5.59 14.38 37.84
N ASP A 134 -6.36 13.77 38.73
CA ASP A 134 -6.60 14.19 40.10
C ASP A 134 -6.21 15.64 40.40
N ARG A 135 -7.23 16.50 40.47
CA ARG A 135 -7.12 17.77 41.19
C ARG A 135 -8.31 17.91 42.14
N ALA A 136 -8.38 16.99 43.09
CA ALA A 136 -8.95 17.27 44.41
C ALA A 136 -7.81 17.65 45.37
N ALA A 137 -7.56 18.94 45.53
CA ALA A 137 -7.01 19.57 46.74
C ALA A 137 -7.14 21.09 46.63
#